data_AF-A0A2P2ID50-F1
#
_entry.id   AF-A0A2P2ID50-F1
#
_cell.length_a   1.000
_cell.length_b   1.000
_cell.length_c   1.000
_cell.angle_alpha   90.00
_cell.angle_beta   90.00
_cell.angle_gamma   90.00
#
_symmetry.space_group_name_H-M   'P 1'
#
loop_
_entity.id
_entity.type
_entity.pdbx_description
1 polymer ?
#
loop_
_entity_poly.entity_id
_entity_poly.type
_entity_poly.pdbx_seq_one_letter_code
_entity_poly.pdbx_strand_id
1 'polypeptide(L)'
;LFIITTDETIVGNKNIVAVTYKGLTDDLKPGNIILLDDGLVGLTVKEVVGEKVICTVNNTGALGENKGVNLPGVSVNLPALSEKDISDLKFGCEQRVDFVAASFIRKADDVRAVRKILADNGGDKIQIISKIENQEGVDNF
;
A
#
# COMPACT_ATOMS: atom_id res chain seq x y z
N LEU A 1 -15.35 -6.78 18.20
CA LEU A 1 -15.21 -5.70 17.19
C LEU A 1 -13.82 -5.12 17.36
N PHE A 2 -13.16 -4.78 16.27
CA PHE A 2 -11.83 -4.19 16.25
C PHE A 2 -11.86 -2.97 15.32
N ILE A 3 -11.15 -1.90 15.68
CA ILE A 3 -11.21 -0.63 14.98
C ILE A 3 -9.86 -0.34 14.34
N ILE A 4 -9.88 0.04 13.08
CA ILE A 4 -8.74 0.69 12.43
C ILE A 4 -9.06 2.17 12.31
N THR A 5 -8.11 3.04 12.68
CA THR A 5 -8.26 4.50 12.61
C THR A 5 -7.17 5.11 11.73
N THR A 6 -7.49 6.19 11.02
CA THR A 6 -6.48 6.99 10.29
C THR A 6 -5.84 8.07 11.16
N ASP A 7 -6.32 8.27 12.39
CA ASP A 7 -5.70 9.12 13.40
C ASP A 7 -4.44 8.47 14.01
N GLU A 8 -3.27 8.93 13.57
CA GLU A 8 -1.96 8.43 14.00
C GLU A 8 -1.56 8.87 15.42
N THR A 9 -2.32 9.77 16.05
CA THR A 9 -2.09 10.14 17.45
C THR A 9 -2.55 9.04 18.42
N ILE A 10 -3.35 8.09 17.93
CA ILE A 10 -3.88 6.99 18.73
C ILE A 10 -2.83 5.88 18.90
N VAL A 11 -2.42 5.65 20.15
CA VAL A 11 -1.61 4.49 20.52
C VAL A 11 -2.48 3.24 20.52
N GLY A 12 -2.05 2.24 19.74
CA GLY A 12 -2.78 0.99 19.53
C GLY A 12 -2.95 0.15 20.80
N ASN A 13 -4.04 -0.61 20.85
CA ASN A 13 -4.31 -1.62 21.87
C ASN A 13 -5.20 -2.74 21.30
N LYS A 14 -5.68 -3.65 22.16
CA LYS A 14 -6.48 -4.81 21.76
C LYS A 14 -7.79 -4.48 21.02
N ASN A 15 -8.27 -3.24 21.07
CA ASN A 15 -9.54 -2.82 20.46
C ASN A 15 -9.37 -1.90 19.25
N ILE A 16 -8.25 -1.17 19.15
CA ILE A 16 -8.04 -0.14 18.15
C ILE A 16 -6.57 0.00 17.79
N VAL A 17 -6.28 0.20 16.51
CA VAL A 17 -4.93 0.53 16.00
C VAL A 17 -5.01 1.61 14.93
N ALA A 18 -3.96 2.41 14.82
CA ALA A 18 -3.82 3.41 13.77
C ALA A 18 -3.12 2.84 12.53
N VAL A 19 -3.43 3.41 11.36
CA VAL A 19 -2.69 3.18 10.11
C VAL A 19 -2.16 4.50 9.56
N THR A 20 -1.07 4.41 8.79
CA THR A 20 -0.46 5.56 8.13
C THR A 20 -1.20 6.00 6.86
N TYR A 21 -2.01 5.11 6.27
CA TYR A 21 -2.74 5.43 5.05
C TYR A 21 -4.03 6.21 5.33
N LYS A 22 -4.00 7.52 5.10
CA LYS A 22 -5.15 8.42 5.33
C LYS A 22 -6.36 8.15 4.45
N GLY A 23 -6.16 7.63 3.23
CA GLY A 23 -7.24 7.30 2.29
C GLY A 23 -7.96 5.99 2.61
N LEU A 24 -7.60 5.28 3.68
CA LEU A 24 -8.15 3.96 4.01
C LEU A 24 -9.68 3.96 4.10
N THR A 25 -10.26 4.99 4.69
CA THR A 25 -11.71 5.12 4.88
C THR A 25 -12.45 5.42 3.58
N ASP A 26 -11.79 6.04 2.60
CA ASP A 26 -12.37 6.36 1.30
C ASP A 26 -12.38 5.14 0.37
N ASP A 27 -11.38 4.28 0.50
CA ASP A 27 -11.20 3.10 -0.34
C ASP A 27 -12.00 1.88 0.13
N LEU A 28 -12.39 1.83 1.41
CA LEU A 28 -13.07 0.70 2.01
C LEU A 28 -14.59 0.83 2.07
N LYS A 29 -15.26 -0.30 1.92
CA LYS A 29 -16.71 -0.47 2.08
C LYS A 29 -17.04 -1.69 2.94
N PRO A 30 -18.25 -1.74 3.56
CA PRO A 30 -18.73 -2.94 4.24
C PRO A 30 -18.55 -4.21 3.38
N GLY A 31 -18.06 -5.27 4.02
CA GLY A 31 -17.75 -6.54 3.37
C GLY A 31 -16.33 -6.67 2.81
N ASN A 32 -15.55 -5.58 2.70
CA ASN A 32 -14.14 -5.70 2.35
C ASN A 32 -13.35 -6.47 3.42
N ILE A 33 -12.27 -7.12 2.98
CA ILE A 33 -11.33 -7.83 3.84
C ILE A 33 -10.10 -6.96 4.06
N ILE A 34 -9.66 -6.87 5.32
CA ILE A 34 -8.38 -6.27 5.70
C ILE A 34 -7.52 -7.38 6.29
N LEU A 35 -6.30 -7.50 5.81
CA LEU A 35 -5.32 -8.47 6.30
C LEU A 35 -4.19 -7.72 7.00
N LEU A 36 -3.91 -8.10 8.25
CA LEU A 36 -2.84 -7.53 9.07
C LEU A 36 -1.69 -8.52 9.23
N ASP A 37 -0.46 -8.00 9.28
CA ASP A 37 0.78 -8.76 9.53
C ASP A 37 0.92 -9.95 8.57
N ASP A 38 1.10 -9.65 7.27
CA ASP A 38 1.22 -10.62 6.18
C ASP A 38 0.06 -11.65 6.13
N GLY A 39 -1.13 -11.22 6.55
CA GLY A 39 -2.32 -12.06 6.55
C GLY A 39 -2.50 -12.93 7.80
N LEU A 40 -1.69 -12.73 8.84
CA LEU A 40 -1.83 -13.43 10.12
C LEU A 40 -3.21 -13.19 10.75
N VAL A 41 -3.73 -11.95 10.70
CA VAL A 41 -5.06 -11.60 11.22
C VAL A 41 -5.92 -11.03 10.10
N GLY A 42 -7.03 -11.71 9.83
CA GLY A 42 -8.07 -11.25 8.90
C GLY A 42 -9.17 -10.50 9.62
N LEU A 43 -9.62 -9.41 9.01
CA LEU A 43 -10.75 -8.60 9.46
C LEU A 43 -11.77 -8.46 8.32
N THR A 44 -13.05 -8.44 8.67
CA THR A 44 -14.12 -8.08 7.75
C THR A 44 -14.68 -6.72 8.14
N VAL A 45 -14.66 -5.76 7.20
CA VAL A 45 -15.22 -4.42 7.40
C VAL A 45 -16.72 -4.54 7.62
N LYS A 46 -17.19 -4.02 8.75
CA LYS A 46 -18.62 -3.91 9.06
C LYS A 46 -19.16 -2.55 8.63
N GLU A 47 -18.43 -1.49 8.93
CA GLU A 47 -18.87 -0.11 8.71
C GLU A 47 -17.66 0.83 8.68
N VAL A 48 -17.78 1.94 7.94
CA VAL A 48 -16.83 3.06 7.95
C VAL A 48 -17.55 4.29 8.50
N VAL A 49 -17.01 4.90 9.55
CA VAL A 49 -17.60 6.06 10.24
C VAL A 49 -16.52 7.10 10.51
N GLY A 50 -16.54 8.19 9.76
CA GLY A 50 -15.49 9.21 9.82
C GLY A 50 -14.12 8.58 9.55
N GLU A 51 -13.16 8.81 10.46
CA GLU A 51 -11.79 8.30 10.38
C GLU A 51 -11.63 6.85 10.88
N LYS A 52 -12.73 6.14 11.14
CA LYS A 52 -12.72 4.80 11.74
C LYS A 52 -13.36 3.75 10.84
N VAL A 53 -12.68 2.62 10.73
CA VAL A 53 -13.17 1.41 10.08
C VAL A 53 -13.48 0.37 11.16
N ILE A 54 -14.75 0.08 11.36
CA ILE A 54 -15.24 -0.88 12.35
C ILE A 54 -15.25 -2.25 11.70
N CYS A 55 -14.54 -3.20 12.30
CA CYS A 55 -14.36 -4.53 11.76
C CYS A 55 -14.79 -5.64 12.72
N THR A 56 -15.16 -6.78 12.13
CA THR A 56 -15.21 -8.07 12.82
C THR A 56 -13.88 -8.78 12.62
N VAL A 57 -13.33 -9.34 13.70
CA VAL A 57 -12.10 -10.14 13.63
C VAL A 57 -12.45 -11.56 13.20
N ASN A 58 -11.81 -12.05 12.13
CA ASN A 58 -12.15 -13.34 11.53
C ASN A 58 -11.41 -14.51 12.21
N ASN A 59 -10.24 -14.25 12.81
CA ASN A 59 -9.42 -15.26 13.48
C ASN A 59 -8.58 -14.65 14.62
N THR A 60 -8.13 -15.49 15.55
CA THR A 60 -7.24 -15.07 16.64
C THR A 60 -5.80 -14.96 16.15
N GLY A 61 -5.08 -13.93 16.61
CA GLY A 61 -3.64 -13.77 16.37
C GLY A 61 -3.07 -12.65 17.24
N ALA A 62 -1.77 -12.72 17.53
CA ALA A 62 -1.05 -11.66 18.23
C ALA A 62 -0.57 -10.63 17.20
N LEU A 63 -0.97 -9.37 17.37
CA LEU A 63 -0.55 -8.27 16.50
C LEU A 63 0.60 -7.51 17.15
N GLY A 64 1.72 -7.42 16.45
CA GLY A 64 2.84 -6.56 16.84
C GLY A 64 2.69 -5.12 16.35
N GLU A 65 3.74 -4.32 16.52
CA GLU A 65 3.79 -2.94 16.02
C GLU A 65 4.33 -2.88 14.58
N ASN A 66 4.01 -1.79 13.86
CA ASN A 66 4.48 -1.50 12.50
C ASN A 66 4.28 -2.64 11.49
N LYS A 67 3.11 -3.28 11.56
CA LYS A 67 2.74 -4.41 10.70
C LYS A 67 2.11 -3.95 9.40
N GLY A 68 2.39 -4.70 8.32
CA GLY A 68 1.81 -4.46 7.01
C GLY A 68 0.29 -4.66 7.02
N VAL A 69 -0.38 -3.91 6.14
CA VAL A 69 -1.83 -4.01 5.89
C VAL A 69 -2.03 -4.31 4.42
N ASN A 70 -2.77 -5.37 4.12
CA ASN A 70 -3.14 -5.74 2.75
C ASN A 70 -4.66 -5.67 2.58
N LEU A 71 -5.12 -5.19 1.42
CA LEU A 71 -6.53 -4.94 1.12
C LEU A 71 -6.94 -5.71 -0.15
N PRO A 72 -7.21 -7.02 -0.06
CA PRO A 72 -7.55 -7.83 -1.23
C PRO A 72 -8.80 -7.31 -1.95
N GLY A 73 -8.71 -7.17 -3.28
CA GLY A 73 -9.81 -6.70 -4.12
C GLY A 73 -10.20 -5.23 -3.92
N VAL A 74 -9.35 -4.44 -3.25
CA VAL A 74 -9.52 -3.00 -3.06
C VAL A 74 -8.49 -2.26 -3.91
N SER A 75 -8.97 -1.32 -4.73
CA SER A 75 -8.10 -0.38 -5.44
C SER A 75 -7.62 0.66 -4.45
N VAL A 76 -6.32 0.63 -4.12
CA VAL A 76 -5.74 1.55 -3.13
C VAL A 76 -5.30 2.83 -3.81
N ASN A 77 -5.81 3.98 -3.39
CA ASN A 77 -5.44 5.27 -3.97
C ASN A 77 -4.18 5.87 -3.32
N LEU A 78 -3.07 5.15 -3.43
CA LEU A 78 -1.73 5.63 -3.08
C LEU A 78 -1.00 6.18 -4.33
N PRO A 79 -0.13 7.19 -4.19
CA PRO A 79 0.73 7.60 -5.29
C PRO A 79 1.61 6.42 -5.75
N ALA A 80 1.96 6.40 -7.03
CA ALA A 80 2.80 5.35 -7.60
C ALA A 80 4.23 5.33 -7.01
N LEU A 81 4.70 6.48 -6.51
CA LEU A 81 6.03 6.66 -5.95
C LEU A 81 5.95 7.56 -4.72
N SER A 82 6.65 7.18 -3.65
CA SER A 82 6.92 8.05 -2.53
C SER A 82 8.04 9.04 -2.84
N GLU A 83 8.21 10.08 -2.01
CA GLU A 83 9.34 11.01 -2.13
C GLU A 83 10.69 10.30 -2.05
N LYS A 84 10.78 9.26 -1.20
CA LYS A 84 11.96 8.43 -1.08
C LYS A 84 12.22 7.64 -2.35
N ASP A 85 11.20 7.03 -2.96
CA ASP A 85 11.36 6.29 -4.21
C ASP A 85 11.86 7.20 -5.33
N ILE A 86 11.34 8.43 -5.42
CA ILE A 86 11.83 9.43 -6.39
C ILE A 86 13.31 9.74 -6.17
N SER A 87 13.74 9.90 -4.90
CA SER A 87 15.15 10.12 -4.58
C SER A 87 16.03 8.92 -4.96
N ASP A 88 15.57 7.71 -4.68
CA ASP A 88 16.31 6.48 -4.99
C ASP A 88 16.41 6.24 -6.50
N LEU A 89 15.38 6.59 -7.28
CA LEU A 89 15.42 6.53 -8.74
C LEU A 89 16.45 7.51 -9.31
N LYS A 90 16.52 8.73 -8.78
CA LYS A 90 17.54 9.73 -9.18
C LYS A 90 18.93 9.23 -8.88
N PHE A 91 19.15 8.71 -7.67
CA PHE A 91 20.40 8.07 -7.29
C PHE A 91 20.74 6.90 -8.22
N GLY A 92 19.78 6.05 -8.56
CA GLY A 92 19.97 4.96 -9.53
C GLY A 92 20.42 5.45 -10.91
N CYS A 93 19.91 6.60 -11.37
CA CYS A 93 20.36 7.24 -12.60
C CYS A 93 21.82 7.72 -12.50
N GLU A 94 22.19 8.37 -11.40
CA GLU A 94 23.57 8.80 -11.13
C GLU A 94 24.55 7.62 -11.13
N GLN A 95 24.13 6.50 -10.52
CA GLN A 95 24.92 5.27 -10.46
C GLN A 95 24.87 4.42 -11.74
N ARG A 96 24.02 4.78 -12.72
CA ARG A 96 23.85 4.07 -14.00
C ARG A 96 23.50 2.59 -13.82
N VAL A 97 22.57 2.30 -12.93
CA VAL A 97 22.05 0.93 -12.75
C VAL A 97 21.38 0.43 -14.04
N ASP A 98 21.44 -0.87 -14.30
CA ASP A 98 20.81 -1.45 -15.50
C ASP A 98 19.29 -1.59 -15.35
N PHE A 99 18.85 -1.94 -14.14
CA PHE A 99 17.46 -2.26 -13.82
C PHE A 99 16.97 -1.51 -12.60
N VAL A 100 15.69 -1.17 -12.63
CA VAL A 100 14.90 -0.76 -11.47
C VAL A 100 13.74 -1.72 -11.33
N ALA A 101 13.65 -2.38 -10.17
CA ALA A 101 12.49 -3.19 -9.81
C ALA A 101 11.48 -2.31 -9.07
N ALA A 102 10.45 -1.85 -9.78
CA ALA A 102 9.44 -0.95 -9.23
C ALA A 102 8.41 -1.74 -8.41
N SER A 103 8.28 -1.41 -7.13
CA SER A 103 7.39 -2.12 -6.18
C SER A 103 5.93 -1.71 -6.34
N PHE A 104 5.03 -2.63 -6.01
CA PHE A 104 3.59 -2.39 -5.91
C PHE A 104 2.96 -1.73 -7.16
N ILE A 105 3.38 -2.15 -8.36
CA ILE A 105 2.81 -1.65 -9.61
C ILE A 105 1.39 -2.20 -9.77
N ARG A 106 0.42 -1.29 -9.90
CA ARG A 106 -1.00 -1.63 -10.01
C ARG A 106 -1.56 -1.42 -11.41
N LYS A 107 -1.03 -0.44 -12.14
CA LYS A 107 -1.53 -0.01 -13.44
C LYS A 107 -0.42 0.55 -14.32
N ALA A 108 -0.68 0.62 -15.64
CA ALA A 108 0.27 1.16 -16.62
C ALA A 108 0.76 2.58 -16.29
N ASP A 109 -0.09 3.42 -15.68
CA ASP A 109 0.30 4.78 -15.29
C ASP A 109 1.36 4.81 -14.18
N ASP A 110 1.41 3.81 -13.30
CA ASP A 110 2.47 3.71 -12.29
C ASP A 110 3.83 3.49 -12.98
N VAL A 111 3.86 2.63 -14.00
CA VAL A 111 5.07 2.38 -14.82
C VAL A 111 5.46 3.65 -15.59
N ARG A 112 4.48 4.40 -16.13
CA ARG A 112 4.74 5.68 -16.81
C ARG A 112 5.33 6.71 -15.85
N ALA A 113 4.88 6.75 -14.60
CA ALA A 113 5.44 7.63 -13.59
C ALA A 113 6.92 7.31 -13.30
N VAL A 114 7.26 6.03 -13.12
CA VAL A 114 8.66 5.59 -12.97
C VAL A 114 9.49 5.97 -14.20
N ARG A 115 8.99 5.65 -15.39
CA ARG A 115 9.66 5.99 -16.66
C ARG A 115 9.92 7.50 -16.76
N LYS A 116 8.95 8.34 -16.39
CA LYS A 116 9.11 9.79 -16.43
C LYS A 116 10.26 10.25 -15.54
N ILE A 117 10.32 9.78 -14.28
CA ILE A 117 11.40 10.15 -13.36
C ILE A 117 12.75 9.70 -13.90
N LEU A 118 12.86 8.48 -14.44
CA LEU A 118 14.11 8.00 -15.03
C LEU A 118 14.53 8.86 -16.22
N ALA A 119 13.60 9.14 -17.15
CA ALA A 119 13.89 9.93 -18.36
C ALA A 119 14.32 11.37 -18.02
N ASP A 120 13.61 12.03 -17.10
CA ASP A 120 13.95 13.39 -16.65
C ASP A 120 15.34 13.48 -16.00
N ASN A 121 15.94 12.35 -15.60
CA ASN A 121 17.25 12.26 -14.94
C ASN A 121 18.29 11.48 -15.77
N GLY A 122 18.07 11.30 -17.08
CA GLY A 122 19.02 10.68 -18.01
C GLY A 122 19.09 9.14 -17.94
N GLY A 123 18.13 8.50 -17.27
CA GLY A 123 18.00 7.06 -17.11
C GLY A 123 17.16 6.38 -18.19
N ASP A 124 17.07 6.92 -19.41
CA ASP A 124 16.19 6.41 -20.47
C ASP A 124 16.43 4.93 -20.83
N LYS A 125 17.68 4.48 -20.71
CA LYS A 125 18.09 3.10 -21.00
C LYS A 125 17.85 2.12 -19.86
N ILE A 126 17.62 2.63 -18.65
CA ILE A 126 17.35 1.82 -17.46
C ILE A 126 16.04 1.05 -17.69
N GLN A 127 16.11 -0.26 -17.52
CA GLN A 127 14.98 -1.16 -17.69
C GLN A 127 14.11 -1.15 -16.43
N ILE A 128 12.79 -1.11 -16.61
CA ILE A 128 11.84 -1.17 -15.50
C ILE A 128 11.31 -2.60 -15.42
N ILE A 129 11.47 -3.22 -14.25
CA ILE A 129 10.86 -4.51 -13.91
C ILE A 129 9.70 -4.22 -12.96
N SER A 130 8.46 -4.37 -13.44
CA SER A 130 7.27 -4.18 -12.61
C SER A 130 7.10 -5.36 -11.65
N LYS A 131 7.07 -5.09 -10.35
CA LYS A 131 6.73 -6.10 -9.33
C LYS A 131 5.20 -6.10 -9.14
N ILE A 132 4.58 -7.21 -9.53
CA ILE A 132 3.13 -7.43 -9.39
C ILE A 132 2.88 -8.06 -8.02
N GLU A 133 2.27 -7.30 -7.11
CA GLU A 133 2.20 -7.64 -5.68
C GLU A 133 0.77 -7.67 -5.13
N ASN A 134 -0.21 -7.16 -5.87
CA ASN A 134 -1.60 -7.12 -5.45
C ASN A 134 -2.56 -7.52 -6.59
N GLN A 135 -3.84 -7.66 -6.24
CA GLN A 135 -4.87 -8.09 -7.19
C GLN A 135 -5.01 -7.10 -8.36
N GLU A 136 -4.98 -5.79 -8.10
CA GLU A 136 -5.10 -4.77 -9.15
C GLU A 136 -3.97 -4.88 -10.19
N GLY A 137 -2.75 -5.15 -9.75
CA GLY A 137 -1.61 -5.40 -10.65
C GLY A 137 -1.78 -6.70 -11.47
N VAL A 138 -2.37 -7.74 -10.89
CA VAL A 138 -2.69 -8.98 -11.63
C VAL A 138 -3.80 -8.74 -12.67
N ASP A 139 -4.84 -7.99 -12.30
CA ASP A 139 -5.97 -7.70 -13.17
C ASP A 139 -5.57 -6.83 -14.39
N ASN A 140 -4.48 -6.06 -14.27
CA ASN A 140 -3.96 -5.15 -15.30
C ASN A 140 -2.66 -5.64 -15.98
N PHE A 141 -2.27 -6.92 -15.80
CA PHE A 141 -1.04 -7.50 -16.36
C PHE A 141 -1.14 -7.80 -17.87
#